data_AF-A0A6B3HHV2-F1
#
_entry.id   AF-A0A6B3HHV2-F1
#
_cell.length_a   1.000
_cell.length_b   1.000
_cell.length_c   1.000
_cell.angle_alpha   90.00
_cell.angle_beta   90.00
_cell.angle_gamma   90.00
#
_symmetry.space_group_name_H-M   'P 1'
#
loop_
_entity.id
_entity.type
_entity.pdbx_description
1 polymer ?
#
loop_
_entity_poly.entity_id
_entity_poly.type
_entity_poly.pdbx_seq_one_letter_code
_entity_poly.pdbx_strand_id
1 'polypeptide(L)'
;AFHEAGVYSLQDAARIAVHRSRLQQTLAGTGTMLAVSLTEDEAERRVRPYRDRVSIAAVNSPTSITLAGEADALALLAEELRAEQLFAKFLTVQVPYHSVGMERIKDDLLTALAPLEPRPAHLPLYLTGSEGV
;
A
#
# COMPACT_ATOMS: atom_id res chain seq x y z
N ALA A 1 -14.25 -3.03 -8.48
CA ALA A 1 -15.18 -2.51 -7.45
C ALA A 1 -15.86 -1.23 -7.92
N PHE A 2 -15.16 -0.09 -8.01
CA PHE A 2 -15.79 1.19 -8.40
C PHE A 2 -16.42 1.20 -9.81
N HIS A 3 -15.81 0.54 -10.79
CA HIS A 3 -16.40 0.37 -12.12
C HIS A 3 -17.73 -0.40 -12.07
N GLU A 4 -17.73 -1.59 -11.46
CA GLU A 4 -18.92 -2.43 -11.28
C GLU A 4 -20.04 -1.70 -10.51
N ALA A 5 -19.65 -0.91 -9.51
CA ALA A 5 -20.57 -0.07 -8.74
C ALA A 5 -21.01 1.21 -9.49
N GLY A 6 -20.68 1.36 -10.77
CA GLY A 6 -21.15 2.45 -11.62
C GLY A 6 -20.48 3.81 -11.37
N VAL A 7 -19.49 3.88 -10.46
CA VAL A 7 -18.80 5.13 -10.12
C VAL A 7 -17.94 5.61 -11.28
N TYR A 8 -17.21 4.70 -11.94
CA TYR A 8 -16.35 5.03 -13.07
C TYR A 8 -16.79 4.31 -14.34
N SER A 9 -16.69 5.01 -15.47
CA SER A 9 -16.75 4.34 -16.78
C SER A 9 -15.62 3.32 -16.91
N LEU A 10 -15.72 2.39 -17.86
CA LEU A 10 -14.60 1.47 -18.14
C LEU A 10 -13.34 2.23 -18.56
N GLN A 11 -13.52 3.32 -19.33
CA GLN A 11 -12.43 4.17 -19.78
C GLN A 11 -11.71 4.85 -18.60
N ASP A 12 -12.46 5.36 -17.62
CA ASP A 12 -11.91 5.97 -16.41
C ASP A 12 -11.24 4.95 -15.50
N ALA A 13 -11.86 3.78 -15.32
CA ALA A 13 -11.26 2.69 -14.57
C ALA A 13 -9.94 2.22 -15.19
N ALA A 14 -9.88 2.12 -16.52
CA ALA A 14 -8.65 1.81 -17.24
C ALA A 14 -7.61 2.92 -17.10
N ARG A 15 -8.02 4.20 -17.21
CA ARG A 15 -7.14 5.35 -16.97
C ARG A 15 -6.50 5.29 -15.58
N ILE A 16 -7.29 5.05 -14.53
CA ILE A 16 -6.79 4.89 -13.16
C ILE A 16 -5.76 3.76 -13.09
N ALA A 17 -6.11 2.57 -13.59
CA ALA A 17 -5.22 1.41 -13.53
C ALA A 17 -3.88 1.66 -14.26
N VAL A 18 -3.94 2.22 -15.48
CA VAL A 18 -2.75 2.47 -16.31
C VAL A 18 -1.86 3.55 -15.69
N HIS A 19 -2.39 4.71 -15.32
CA HIS A 19 -1.53 5.78 -14.77
C HIS A 19 -0.97 5.40 -13.40
N ARG A 20 -1.78 4.78 -12.53
CA ARG A 20 -1.32 4.32 -11.22
C ARG A 20 -0.19 3.30 -11.36
N SER A 21 -0.38 2.26 -12.16
CA SER A 21 0.65 1.21 -12.33
C SER A 21 1.93 1.76 -12.97
N ARG A 22 1.82 2.59 -14.01
CA ARG A 22 2.97 3.23 -14.66
C ARG A 22 3.78 4.07 -13.68
N LEU A 23 3.13 4.88 -12.85
CA LEU A 23 3.80 5.73 -11.87
C LEU A 23 4.38 4.90 -10.72
N GLN A 24 3.66 3.91 -10.20
CA GLN A 24 4.20 3.01 -9.18
C GLN A 24 5.45 2.25 -9.67
N GLN A 25 5.50 1.89 -10.96
CA GLN A 25 6.66 1.23 -11.53
C GLN A 25 7.93 2.10 -11.52
N THR A 26 7.82 3.43 -11.49
CA THR A 26 9.01 4.32 -11.37
C THR A 26 9.64 4.26 -9.98
N LEU A 27 8.96 3.64 -9.01
CA LEU A 27 9.46 3.39 -7.66
C LEU A 27 10.01 1.96 -7.49
N ALA A 28 10.11 1.20 -8.58
CA ALA A 28 10.73 -0.12 -8.53
C ALA A 28 12.20 -0.03 -8.11
N GLY A 29 12.59 -0.87 -7.15
CA GLY A 29 13.94 -0.89 -6.58
C GLY A 29 14.16 0.09 -5.43
N THR A 30 13.18 0.93 -5.09
CA THR A 30 13.30 1.87 -3.95
C THR A 30 12.83 1.28 -2.63
N GLY A 31 12.32 0.05 -2.62
CA GLY A 31 11.81 -0.62 -1.42
C GLY A 31 11.15 -1.96 -1.72
N THR A 32 10.49 -2.52 -0.73
CA THR A 32 9.79 -3.81 -0.84
C THR A 32 8.66 -3.91 0.18
N MET A 33 8.08 -5.09 0.34
CA MET A 33 7.03 -5.39 1.30
C MET A 33 7.32 -6.69 2.07
N LEU A 34 6.89 -6.73 3.33
CA LEU A 34 7.09 -7.84 4.26
C LEU A 34 5.73 -8.25 4.86
N ALA A 35 5.32 -9.50 4.65
CA ALA A 35 4.19 -10.09 5.35
C ALA A 35 4.65 -10.64 6.71
N VAL A 36 3.94 -10.28 7.78
CA VAL A 36 4.29 -10.62 9.15
C VAL A 36 3.07 -11.12 9.93
N SER A 37 3.31 -12.04 10.89
CA SER A 37 2.29 -12.46 11.85
C SER A 37 2.35 -11.62 13.11
N LEU A 38 1.69 -10.46 13.08
CA LEU A 38 1.57 -9.51 14.17
C LEU A 38 0.12 -9.03 14.28
N THR A 39 -0.26 -8.55 15.45
CA THR A 39 -1.43 -7.66 15.59
C THR A 39 -1.09 -6.25 15.07
N GLU A 40 -2.12 -5.43 14.82
CA GLU A 40 -1.93 -4.04 14.38
C GLU A 40 -1.15 -3.22 15.42
N ASP A 41 -1.53 -3.31 16.70
CA ASP A 41 -0.84 -2.62 17.81
C ASP A 41 0.65 -3.01 17.93
N GLU A 42 0.98 -4.29 17.71
CA GLU A 42 2.36 -4.76 17.70
C GLU A 42 3.14 -4.21 16.51
N ALA A 43 2.54 -4.22 15.32
CA ALA A 43 3.13 -3.65 14.13
C ALA A 43 3.39 -2.15 14.31
N GLU A 44 2.44 -1.39 14.88
CA GLU A 44 2.63 0.04 15.15
C GLU A 44 3.80 0.31 16.10
N ARG A 45 3.91 -0.45 17.20
CA ARG A 45 5.02 -0.30 18.15
C ARG A 45 6.36 -0.56 17.49
N ARG A 46 6.46 -1.60 16.66
CA ARG A 46 7.69 -1.98 15.96
C ARG A 46 8.07 -1.05 14.81
N VAL A 47 7.08 -0.49 14.11
CA VAL A 47 7.30 0.44 12.99
C VAL A 47 7.63 1.85 13.47
N ARG A 48 7.20 2.26 14.67
CA ARG A 48 7.41 3.62 15.21
C ARG A 48 8.86 4.15 15.11
N PRO A 49 9.91 3.37 15.40
CA PRO A 49 11.31 3.81 15.22
C PRO A 49 11.69 4.05 13.74
N TYR A 50 10.97 3.44 12.81
CA TYR A 50 11.18 3.47 11.36
C TYR A 50 10.11 4.25 10.59
N ARG A 51 9.26 5.04 11.27
CA ARG A 51 8.06 5.67 10.67
C ARG A 51 8.29 6.47 9.38
N ASP A 52 9.50 7.01 9.20
CA ASP A 52 9.88 7.79 8.01
C ASP A 52 10.36 6.90 6.85
N ARG A 53 10.47 5.58 7.06
CA ARG A 53 11.08 4.58 6.17
C ARG A 53 10.20 3.35 5.93
N VAL A 54 9.34 3.01 6.89
CA VAL A 54 8.44 1.84 6.88
C VAL A 54 7.04 2.28 7.30
N SER A 55 6.03 1.71 6.64
CA SER A 55 4.62 1.94 6.92
C SER A 55 3.89 0.59 7.07
N ILE A 56 2.81 0.59 7.84
CA ILE A 56 1.81 -0.49 7.78
C ILE A 56 1.03 -0.31 6.49
N ALA A 57 1.24 -1.22 5.54
CA ALA A 57 0.62 -1.17 4.22
C ALA A 57 -0.79 -1.75 4.20
N ALA A 58 -1.04 -2.79 5.00
CA ALA A 58 -2.34 -3.44 5.10
C ALA A 58 -2.50 -4.23 6.40
N VAL A 59 -3.70 -4.16 6.97
CA VAL A 59 -4.19 -5.07 8.02
C VAL A 59 -5.06 -6.12 7.32
N ASN A 60 -4.52 -7.32 7.08
CA ASN A 60 -5.22 -8.37 6.35
C ASN A 60 -6.10 -9.24 7.27
N SER A 61 -5.72 -9.35 8.54
CA SER A 61 -6.48 -10.01 9.60
C SER A 61 -5.99 -9.51 10.97
N PRO A 62 -6.65 -9.88 12.09
CA PRO A 62 -6.18 -9.52 13.44
C PRO A 62 -4.74 -9.94 13.77
N THR A 63 -4.15 -10.86 13.00
CA THR A 63 -2.79 -11.39 13.21
C THR A 63 -1.97 -11.45 11.92
N SER A 64 -2.37 -10.72 10.87
CA SER A 64 -1.68 -10.73 9.57
C SER A 64 -1.56 -9.31 9.02
N ILE A 65 -0.32 -8.80 9.05
CA ILE A 65 0.01 -7.44 8.64
C ILE A 65 0.97 -7.48 7.46
N THR A 66 0.84 -6.52 6.56
CA THR A 66 1.86 -6.23 5.56
C THR A 66 2.54 -4.92 5.88
N LEU A 67 3.87 -4.94 5.97
CA LEU A 67 4.71 -3.75 6.09
C LEU A 67 5.29 -3.42 4.72
N ALA A 68 5.52 -2.14 4.44
CA ALA A 68 6.15 -1.69 3.20
C ALA A 68 7.11 -0.54 3.47
N GLY A 69 8.22 -0.49 2.74
CA GLY A 69 9.23 0.54 2.96
C GLY A 69 10.60 0.16 2.40
N GLU A 70 11.62 0.80 2.97
CA GLU A 70 13.03 0.54 2.64
C GLU A 70 13.43 -0.89 3.01
N ALA A 71 14.17 -1.55 2.12
CA ALA A 71 14.45 -2.98 2.21
C ALA A 71 15.35 -3.36 3.41
N ASP A 72 16.29 -2.50 3.76
CA ASP A 72 17.19 -2.69 4.90
C ASP A 72 16.46 -2.52 6.25
N ALA A 73 15.58 -1.53 6.37
CA ALA A 73 14.73 -1.37 7.55
C ALA A 73 13.79 -2.57 7.75
N LEU A 74 13.18 -3.05 6.65
CA LEU A 74 12.35 -4.26 6.69
C LEU A 74 13.16 -5.52 7.00
N ALA A 75 14.43 -5.60 6.59
CA ALA A 75 15.31 -6.72 6.92
C ALA A 75 15.59 -6.79 8.43
N LEU A 76 15.86 -5.65 9.07
CA LEU A 76 16.04 -5.59 10.53
C LEU A 76 14.79 -6.10 11.27
N LEU A 77 13.62 -5.61 10.89
CA LEU A 77 12.34 -6.06 11.46
C LEU A 77 12.11 -7.56 11.21
N ALA A 78 12.43 -8.06 10.03
CA ALA A 78 12.27 -9.48 9.71
C ALA A 78 13.18 -10.36 10.59
N GLU A 79 14.42 -9.95 10.84
CA GLU A 79 15.36 -10.68 11.70
C GLU A 79 14.90 -10.69 13.17
N GLU A 80 14.43 -9.55 13.69
CA GLU A 80 13.85 -9.49 15.04
C GLU A 80 12.67 -10.46 15.19
N LEU A 81 11.74 -10.45 14.23
CA LEU A 81 10.58 -11.34 14.25
C LEU A 81 10.97 -12.81 14.16
N ARG A 82 11.95 -13.15 13.31
CA ARG A 82 12.44 -14.53 13.17
C ARG A 82 13.15 -15.01 14.44
N ALA A 83 13.90 -14.14 15.11
CA ALA A 83 14.53 -14.47 16.39
C ALA A 83 13.48 -14.78 17.47
N GLU A 84 12.31 -14.17 17.37
CA GLU A 84 11.13 -14.43 18.21
C GLU A 84 10.25 -15.59 17.70
N GLN A 85 10.68 -16.30 16.65
CA GLN A 85 9.95 -17.40 16.00
C GLN A 85 8.60 -16.98 15.40
N LEU A 86 8.45 -15.68 15.06
CA LEU A 86 7.29 -15.14 14.37
C LEU A 86 7.48 -15.23 12.84
N PHE A 87 6.37 -15.40 12.12
CA PHE A 87 6.39 -15.44 10.66
C PHE A 87 6.78 -14.06 10.09
N ALA A 88 7.78 -14.04 9.21
CA ALA A 88 8.19 -12.87 8.45
C ALA A 88 8.70 -13.28 7.05
N LYS A 89 7.93 -12.95 6.01
CA LYS A 89 8.21 -13.33 4.62
C LYS A 89 8.16 -12.12 3.70
N PHE A 90 9.25 -11.88 2.98
CA PHE A 90 9.28 -10.87 1.93
C PHE A 90 8.36 -11.26 0.77
N LEU A 91 7.62 -10.28 0.27
CA LEU A 91 6.79 -10.43 -0.92
C LEU A 91 7.66 -10.26 -2.18
N THR A 92 7.30 -10.95 -3.26
CA THR A 92 8.02 -10.87 -4.55
C THR A 92 7.64 -9.59 -5.31
N VAL A 93 7.95 -8.43 -4.73
CA VAL A 93 7.70 -7.10 -5.30
C VAL A 93 8.88 -6.16 -4.99
N GLN A 94 9.11 -5.21 -5.89
CA GLN A 94 10.19 -4.22 -5.79
C GLN A 94 9.69 -2.80 -5.54
N VAL A 95 8.39 -2.63 -5.30
CA VAL A 95 7.76 -1.33 -5.01
C VAL A 95 7.21 -1.38 -3.58
N PRO A 96 7.50 -0.39 -2.72
CA PRO A 96 6.97 -0.33 -1.36
C PRO A 96 5.55 0.26 -1.36
N TYR A 97 4.57 -0.47 -1.90
CA TYR A 97 3.18 -0.02 -2.00
C TYR A 97 2.60 0.38 -0.63
N HIS A 98 1.72 1.38 -0.60
CA HIS A 98 1.06 1.87 0.62
C HIS A 98 2.04 2.34 1.71
N SER A 99 3.19 2.89 1.30
CA SER A 99 4.16 3.49 2.21
C SER A 99 4.38 4.97 1.93
N VAL A 100 5.11 5.65 2.82
CA VAL A 100 5.64 7.00 2.61
C VAL A 100 6.35 7.19 1.27
N GLY A 101 6.88 6.11 0.66
CA GLY A 101 7.49 6.15 -0.66
C GLY A 101 6.53 6.56 -1.79
N MET A 102 5.22 6.35 -1.61
CA MET A 102 4.20 6.73 -2.60
C MET A 102 4.04 8.25 -2.73
N GLU A 103 4.49 9.05 -1.75
CA GLU A 103 4.39 10.52 -1.82
C GLU A 103 5.12 11.09 -3.05
N ARG A 104 6.20 10.42 -3.49
CA ARG A 104 7.02 10.83 -4.64
C ARG A 104 6.26 10.85 -5.97
N ILE A 105 5.14 10.14 -6.07
CA ILE A 105 4.32 10.05 -7.30
C ILE A 105 2.94 10.68 -7.12
N LYS A 106 2.67 11.32 -5.98
CA LYS A 106 1.34 11.85 -5.63
C LYS A 106 0.87 12.89 -6.64
N ASP A 107 1.66 13.93 -6.88
CA ASP A 107 1.25 15.06 -7.72
C ASP A 107 1.05 14.65 -9.18
N ASP A 108 1.94 13.79 -9.70
CA ASP A 108 1.80 13.21 -11.03
C ASP A 108 0.55 12.34 -11.16
N LEU A 109 0.22 11.57 -10.12
CA LEU A 109 -0.99 10.76 -10.10
C LEU A 109 -2.23 11.64 -10.07
N LEU A 110 -2.28 12.65 -9.20
CA LEU A 110 -3.40 13.59 -9.13
C LEU A 110 -3.62 14.30 -10.46
N THR A 111 -2.54 14.75 -11.10
CA THR A 111 -2.59 15.40 -12.41
C THR A 111 -3.15 14.45 -13.48
N ALA A 112 -2.68 13.20 -13.52
CA ALA A 112 -3.14 12.21 -14.50
C ALA A 112 -4.61 11.81 -14.29
N LEU A 113 -5.11 11.90 -13.06
CA LEU A 113 -6.47 11.53 -12.68
C LEU A 113 -7.43 12.73 -12.59
N ALA A 114 -6.95 13.96 -12.79
CA ALA A 114 -7.77 15.18 -12.75
C ALA A 114 -9.02 15.15 -13.65
N PRO A 115 -9.01 14.55 -14.87
CA PRO A 115 -10.18 14.55 -15.73
C PRO A 115 -11.15 13.37 -15.51
N LEU A 116 -11.07 12.66 -14.37
CA LEU A 116 -12.04 11.61 -14.05
C LEU A 116 -13.41 12.21 -13.70
N GLU A 117 -14.47 11.53 -14.10
CA GLU A 117 -15.86 11.92 -13.81
C GLU A 117 -16.54 10.85 -12.93
N PRO A 118 -16.31 10.85 -11.60
CA PRO A 118 -16.97 9.92 -10.70
C PRO A 118 -18.48 10.18 -10.63
N ARG A 119 -19.26 9.10 -10.60
CA ARG A 119 -20.72 9.10 -10.40
C ARG A 119 -21.10 8.47 -9.07
N PRO A 120 -22.32 8.74 -8.53
CA PRO A 120 -22.82 8.02 -7.37
C PRO A 120 -22.82 6.51 -7.61
N ALA A 121 -22.39 5.75 -6.60
CA ALA A 121 -22.43 4.31 -6.68
C ALA A 121 -23.89 3.81 -6.67
N HIS A 122 -24.24 2.89 -7.57
CA HIS A 122 -25.57 2.22 -7.61
C HIS A 122 -25.59 0.88 -6.86
N LEU A 123 -24.43 0.43 -6.38
CA LEU A 123 -24.24 -0.76 -5.56
C LEU A 123 -23.47 -0.38 -4.29
N PRO A 124 -23.70 -1.07 -3.15
CA PRO A 124 -22.91 -0.85 -1.95
C PRO A 124 -21.41 -1.03 -2.18
N LEU A 125 -20.61 -0.08 -1.72
CA LEU A 125 -19.15 -0.13 -1.71
C LEU A 125 -18.66 -0.08 -0.26
N TYR A 126 -17.92 -1.11 0.15
CA TYR A 126 -17.20 -1.13 1.41
C TYR A 126 -15.75 -0.79 1.13
N LEU A 127 -15.31 0.38 1.60
CA LEU A 127 -13.98 0.88 1.32
C LEU A 127 -12.95 0.19 2.22
N THR A 128 -11.83 -0.21 1.63
CA THR A 128 -10.65 -0.72 2.34
C THR A 128 -9.50 0.29 2.39
N GLY A 129 -9.69 1.45 1.76
CA GLY A 129 -8.82 2.61 1.89
C GLY A 129 -9.54 3.72 2.66
N SER A 130 -8.76 4.52 3.37
CA SER A 130 -9.22 5.73 4.06
C SER A 130 -9.22 6.93 3.11
N GLU A 131 -10.01 7.96 3.44
CA GLU A 131 -9.84 9.28 2.82
C GLU A 131 -8.41 9.76 3.07
N GLY A 132 -7.77 10.28 2.01
CA GLY A 132 -6.47 10.94 2.15
C GLY A 132 -6.63 12.28 2.89
N VAL A 133 -5.58 12.70 3.58
CA VAL A 133 -5.45 14.07 4.09
C VAL A 133 -5.05 15.01 2.95
#